data_AF-A0A6G4VJA9-F1
#
_entry.id   AF-A0A6G4VJA9-F1
#
_cell.length_a   1.000
_cell.length_b   1.000
_cell.length_c   1.000
_cell.angle_alpha   90.00
_cell.angle_beta   90.00
_cell.angle_gamma   90.00
#
_symmetry.space_group_name_H-M   'P 1'
#
loop_
_entity.id
_entity.type
_entity.pdbx_description
1 polymer ?
#
loop_
_entity_poly.entity_id
_entity_poly.type
_entity_poly.pdbx_seq_one_letter_code
_entity_poly.pdbx_strand_id
1 'polypeptide(L)'
;MALRKVAVDPVVRSRLGEQVLADLRRNLWAIDCQTCNSAFGRFSTPVLGVRDHGDVANAMLHHRRCLSTPWEYAPELSLAGVPTMSWRASVMLLPDDLPLFLINPWCEGAPLLPDGDGWRVGTMDHFEEFGMVTDFVDRSDDELIRDIVPLTPGMTAMLRHDRLSVDLDNPFSLPGYSWHCGADPAAPAVRRLQSIDRLLIGVTTVLLPGSGASGEELFTAMSNRQVALGTAELLHAPPVQVLREDDMLKEIRAGLLDVLGTGVRDRTGTESATRVTAAAKAACTGDGRPLAALGTEDREEALLMIAIVHAIPSFTAGKDDPGEGTHVMTANPAGLHARWTPHLAPWKLATGLLAATPDATDAPDPAYRANVVFGTVEQFAAAAAQSRTRRGRLAIVVDGDADAPVLRRYRRLLVI
;
A
#
# COMPACT_ATOMS: atom_id res chain seq x y z
N MET A 1 -0.59 12.01 -22.40
CA MET A 1 -0.73 13.46 -22.61
C MET A 1 -2.12 13.88 -22.14
N ALA A 2 -2.26 15.07 -21.55
CA ALA A 2 -3.54 15.60 -21.07
C ALA A 2 -4.62 15.62 -22.18
N LEU A 3 -5.89 15.66 -21.76
CA LEU A 3 -7.06 15.50 -22.63
C LEU A 3 -7.12 16.54 -23.75
N ARG A 4 -6.77 16.13 -24.98
CA ARG A 4 -6.88 17.00 -26.17
C ARG A 4 -8.32 17.27 -26.60
N LYS A 5 -9.21 16.30 -26.40
CA LYS A 5 -10.62 16.35 -26.83
C LYS A 5 -11.50 15.66 -25.80
N VAL A 6 -12.44 16.42 -25.23
CA VAL A 6 -13.51 15.91 -24.38
C VAL A 6 -14.84 16.39 -24.94
N ALA A 7 -15.81 15.49 -25.06
CA ALA A 7 -17.17 15.84 -25.40
C ALA A 7 -17.89 16.34 -24.15
N VAL A 8 -18.52 17.50 -24.25
CA VAL A 8 -19.20 18.16 -23.13
C VAL A 8 -20.63 18.45 -23.53
N ASP A 9 -21.57 17.93 -22.74
CA ASP A 9 -23.00 18.18 -22.92
C ASP A 9 -23.34 19.68 -22.70
N PRO A 10 -24.31 20.27 -23.42
CA PRO A 10 -24.71 21.66 -23.22
C PRO A 10 -25.09 22.01 -21.78
N VAL A 11 -25.71 21.09 -21.02
CA VAL A 11 -26.06 21.32 -19.62
C VAL A 11 -24.82 21.45 -18.76
N VAL A 12 -23.86 20.55 -18.92
CA VAL A 12 -22.57 20.59 -18.20
C VAL A 12 -21.81 21.85 -18.56
N ARG A 13 -21.79 22.22 -19.85
CA ARG A 13 -21.13 23.46 -20.31
C ARG A 13 -21.76 24.72 -19.71
N SER A 14 -23.08 24.79 -19.68
CA SER A 14 -23.82 25.92 -19.11
C SER A 14 -23.51 26.11 -17.61
N ARG A 15 -23.42 25.00 -16.86
CA ARG A 15 -23.20 25.03 -15.41
C ARG A 15 -21.74 25.28 -14.99
N LEU A 16 -20.77 24.70 -15.70
CA LEU A 16 -19.35 24.85 -15.36
C LEU A 16 -18.73 26.12 -15.98
N GLY A 17 -19.23 26.58 -17.12
CA GLY A 17 -18.58 27.64 -17.88
C GLY A 17 -17.26 27.21 -18.54
N GLU A 18 -16.75 28.02 -19.46
CA GLU A 18 -15.58 27.64 -20.26
C GLU A 18 -14.27 27.61 -19.48
N GLN A 19 -14.13 28.44 -18.43
CA GLN A 19 -12.92 28.47 -17.61
C GLN A 19 -12.70 27.15 -16.87
N VAL A 20 -13.72 26.67 -16.15
CA VAL A 20 -13.67 25.38 -15.43
C VAL A 20 -13.47 24.22 -16.40
N LEU A 21 -14.11 24.26 -17.58
CA LEU A 21 -13.88 23.25 -18.60
C LEU A 21 -12.44 23.26 -19.15
N ALA A 22 -11.81 24.43 -19.27
CA ALA A 22 -10.40 24.53 -19.62
C ALA A 22 -9.52 23.93 -18.52
N ASP A 23 -9.84 24.19 -17.26
CA ASP A 23 -9.13 23.62 -16.11
C ASP A 23 -9.27 22.10 -16.05
N LEU A 24 -10.48 21.57 -16.23
CA LEU A 24 -10.72 20.12 -16.29
C LEU A 24 -9.95 19.46 -17.44
N ARG A 25 -9.86 20.07 -18.63
CA ARG A 25 -9.06 19.51 -19.74
C ARG A 25 -7.57 19.43 -19.42
N ARG A 26 -7.06 20.31 -18.56
CA ARG A 26 -5.66 20.28 -18.09
C ARG A 26 -5.42 19.23 -17.02
N ASN A 27 -6.42 18.97 -16.16
CA ASN A 27 -6.30 18.08 -15.00
C ASN A 27 -6.73 16.64 -15.28
N LEU A 28 -7.57 16.41 -16.30
CA LEU A 28 -8.11 15.09 -16.60
C LEU A 28 -7.26 14.36 -17.66
N TRP A 29 -7.11 13.06 -17.45
CA TRP A 29 -6.38 12.10 -18.27
C TRP A 29 -7.29 10.93 -18.60
N ALA A 30 -7.48 10.66 -19.89
CA ALA A 30 -8.37 9.60 -20.35
C ALA A 30 -7.69 8.22 -20.26
N ILE A 31 -7.69 7.61 -19.07
CA ILE A 31 -7.17 6.26 -18.84
C ILE A 31 -8.33 5.24 -18.97
N ASP A 32 -9.20 5.13 -17.97
CA ASP A 32 -10.33 4.19 -17.94
C ASP A 32 -11.69 4.86 -17.70
N CYS A 33 -12.73 4.32 -18.32
CA CYS A 33 -14.10 4.82 -18.16
C CYS A 33 -14.63 4.56 -16.73
N GLN A 34 -15.10 5.61 -16.05
CA GLN A 34 -15.56 5.57 -14.65
C GLN A 34 -16.89 4.82 -14.41
N THR A 35 -17.39 4.10 -15.42
CA THR A 35 -18.61 3.28 -15.31
C THR A 35 -18.34 1.83 -15.68
N CYS A 36 -17.56 1.57 -16.72
CA CYS A 36 -17.31 0.21 -17.22
C CYS A 36 -15.87 -0.26 -17.00
N ASN A 37 -15.02 0.57 -16.39
CA ASN A 37 -13.60 0.33 -16.11
C ASN A 37 -12.78 -0.14 -17.32
N SER A 38 -13.26 0.14 -18.53
CA SER A 38 -12.57 -0.19 -19.77
C SER A 38 -11.84 1.04 -20.29
N ALA A 39 -10.64 0.83 -20.82
CA ALA A 39 -9.79 1.88 -21.35
C ALA A 39 -10.48 2.74 -22.42
N PHE A 40 -10.13 4.02 -22.44
CA PHE A 40 -10.47 4.91 -23.56
C PHE A 40 -9.61 4.53 -24.76
N GLY A 41 -10.17 3.74 -25.68
CA GLY A 41 -9.50 3.38 -26.92
C GLY A 41 -9.09 4.62 -27.73
N ARG A 42 -8.06 4.48 -28.57
CA ARG A 42 -7.40 5.57 -29.33
C ARG A 42 -8.37 6.50 -30.09
N PHE A 43 -9.49 5.98 -30.56
CA PHE A 43 -10.48 6.73 -31.36
C PHE A 43 -11.72 7.16 -30.58
N SER A 44 -11.84 6.77 -29.31
CA SER A 44 -12.97 7.16 -28.48
C SER A 44 -12.73 8.56 -27.92
N THR A 45 -13.72 9.45 -28.05
CA THR A 45 -13.70 10.75 -27.37
C THR A 45 -14.42 10.57 -26.04
N PRO A 46 -13.75 10.75 -24.89
CA PRO A 46 -14.39 10.71 -23.58
C PRO A 46 -15.47 11.78 -23.47
N VAL A 47 -16.52 11.47 -22.72
CA VAL A 47 -17.59 12.41 -22.37
C VAL A 47 -17.45 12.79 -20.90
N LEU A 48 -17.59 14.08 -20.61
CA LEU A 48 -17.57 14.60 -19.24
C LEU A 48 -18.95 14.44 -18.59
N GLY A 49 -19.00 13.76 -17.45
CA GLY A 49 -20.15 13.72 -16.55
C GLY A 49 -19.84 14.44 -15.24
N VAL A 50 -20.87 14.96 -14.57
CA VAL A 50 -20.75 15.57 -13.25
C VAL A 50 -21.76 14.92 -12.30
N ARG A 51 -21.27 14.47 -11.14
CA ARG A 51 -22.11 14.07 -10.02
C ARG A 51 -22.02 15.11 -8.92
N ASP A 52 -23.13 15.75 -8.62
CA ASP A 52 -23.26 16.91 -7.73
C ASP A 52 -23.89 16.48 -6.41
N HIS A 53 -23.16 16.68 -5.31
CA HIS A 53 -23.55 16.34 -3.95
C HIS A 53 -24.00 17.57 -3.14
N GLY A 54 -24.08 18.75 -3.77
CA GLY A 54 -24.47 20.01 -3.14
C GLY A 54 -23.27 20.86 -2.73
N ASP A 55 -22.48 20.39 -1.77
CA ASP A 55 -21.28 21.09 -1.27
C ASP A 55 -19.99 20.72 -2.02
N VAL A 56 -20.00 19.58 -2.70
CA VAL A 56 -18.94 19.13 -3.61
C VAL A 56 -19.56 18.49 -4.84
N ALA A 57 -18.87 18.54 -5.97
CA ALA A 57 -19.22 17.75 -7.15
C ALA A 57 -18.01 17.00 -7.68
N ASN A 58 -18.23 15.93 -8.43
CA ASN A 58 -17.19 15.12 -9.05
C ASN A 58 -17.34 15.15 -10.57
N ALA A 59 -16.38 15.77 -11.25
CA ALA A 59 -16.28 15.72 -12.70
C ALA A 59 -15.52 14.47 -13.12
N MET A 60 -16.12 13.62 -13.97
CA MET A 60 -15.57 12.31 -14.33
C MET A 60 -15.66 12.04 -15.84
N LEU A 61 -14.75 11.21 -16.35
CA LEU A 61 -14.74 10.79 -17.74
C LEU A 61 -15.47 9.45 -17.95
N HIS A 62 -16.30 9.40 -18.99
CA HIS A 62 -17.07 8.22 -19.35
C HIS A 62 -17.01 7.95 -20.85
N HIS A 63 -17.21 6.69 -21.27
CA HIS A 63 -17.64 6.44 -22.65
C HIS A 63 -19.04 7.02 -22.86
N ARG A 64 -19.32 7.51 -24.07
CA ARG A 64 -20.62 8.08 -24.41
C ARG A 64 -21.81 7.17 -24.09
N ARG A 65 -21.67 5.86 -24.31
CA ARG A 65 -22.72 4.86 -24.01
C ARG A 65 -22.90 4.58 -22.51
N CYS A 66 -21.90 4.94 -21.70
CA CYS A 66 -21.88 4.64 -20.27
C CYS A 66 -22.44 5.79 -19.43
N LEU A 67 -22.44 7.02 -19.97
CA LEU A 67 -23.00 8.18 -19.30
C LEU A 67 -24.50 8.32 -19.64
N SER A 68 -25.35 7.95 -18.69
CA SER A 68 -26.80 8.08 -18.81
C SER A 68 -27.26 9.53 -18.64
N THR A 69 -26.76 10.20 -17.59
CA THR A 69 -27.11 11.58 -17.24
C THR A 69 -25.83 12.42 -17.16
N PRO A 70 -25.67 13.45 -18.00
CA PRO A 70 -24.46 14.29 -17.99
C PRO A 70 -24.25 15.07 -16.69
N TRP A 71 -25.32 15.46 -16.02
CA TRP A 71 -25.30 16.10 -14.70
C TRP A 71 -26.30 15.41 -13.77
N GLU A 72 -25.81 14.69 -12.78
CA GLU A 72 -26.61 13.97 -11.80
C GLU A 72 -26.52 14.67 -10.44
N TYR A 73 -27.66 15.07 -9.88
CA TYR A 73 -27.72 15.53 -8.48
C TYR A 73 -27.97 14.34 -7.56
N ALA A 74 -27.04 14.06 -6.65
CA ALA A 74 -27.03 12.90 -5.76
C ALA A 74 -26.61 13.37 -4.35
N PRO A 75 -27.54 13.87 -3.52
CA PRO A 75 -27.20 14.48 -2.23
C PRO A 75 -26.63 13.48 -1.21
N GLU A 76 -26.84 12.18 -1.42
CA GLU A 76 -26.20 11.14 -0.64
C GLU A 76 -24.87 10.75 -1.28
N LEU A 77 -23.78 10.89 -0.52
CA LEU A 77 -22.47 10.31 -0.84
C LEU A 77 -22.56 8.78 -0.77
N SER A 78 -23.06 8.16 -1.83
CA SER A 78 -23.01 6.70 -1.96
C SER A 78 -21.58 6.26 -2.26
N LEU A 79 -20.94 5.65 -1.26
CA LEU A 79 -19.71 4.88 -1.44
C LEU A 79 -19.97 3.50 -2.06
N ALA A 80 -21.24 3.10 -2.25
CA ALA A 80 -21.54 1.84 -2.93
C ALA A 80 -21.31 2.03 -4.45
N GLY A 81 -20.29 1.36 -4.98
CA GLY A 81 -19.91 1.43 -6.38
C GLY A 81 -18.93 2.58 -6.71
N VAL A 82 -18.05 2.96 -5.77
CA VAL A 82 -17.02 3.99 -6.00
C VAL A 82 -16.28 3.67 -7.31
N PRO A 83 -16.27 4.59 -8.29
CA PRO A 83 -15.41 4.47 -9.45
C PRO A 83 -13.97 4.25 -8.97
N THR A 84 -13.34 3.18 -9.44
CA THR A 84 -11.91 2.93 -9.20
C THR A 84 -11.14 3.91 -10.07
N MET A 85 -11.08 5.17 -9.65
CA MET A 85 -10.27 6.18 -10.34
C MET A 85 -8.86 5.64 -10.48
N SER A 86 -8.34 5.65 -11.70
CA SER A 86 -6.97 5.27 -11.92
C SER A 86 -6.08 6.35 -11.31
N TRP A 87 -4.99 5.90 -10.73
CA TRP A 87 -3.91 6.77 -10.31
C TRP A 87 -2.62 6.36 -11.01
N ARG A 88 -1.65 7.27 -11.06
CA ARG A 88 -0.28 6.99 -11.51
C ARG A 88 0.70 7.60 -10.53
N ALA A 89 1.79 6.90 -10.28
CA ALA A 89 2.87 7.39 -9.44
C ALA A 89 4.22 7.07 -10.10
N SER A 90 5.20 7.92 -9.85
CA SER A 90 6.60 7.68 -10.22
C SER A 90 7.52 8.39 -9.25
N VAL A 91 8.70 7.82 -9.05
CA VAL A 91 9.80 8.51 -8.35
C VAL A 91 10.67 9.24 -9.35
N MET A 92 11.03 10.48 -9.04
CA MET A 92 12.01 11.27 -9.79
C MET A 92 13.00 11.95 -8.85
N LEU A 93 14.13 12.39 -9.40
CA LEU A 93 15.15 13.11 -8.65
C LEU A 93 15.10 14.59 -9.05
N LEU A 94 14.82 15.46 -8.09
CA LEU A 94 14.90 16.91 -8.24
C LEU A 94 16.37 17.37 -8.14
N PRO A 95 16.68 18.65 -8.40
CA PRO A 95 17.97 19.24 -8.04
C PRO A 95 18.36 18.94 -6.58
N ASP A 96 19.67 19.00 -6.31
CA ASP A 96 20.26 18.68 -4.99
C ASP A 96 20.01 17.25 -4.50
N ASP A 97 19.80 16.32 -5.44
CA ASP A 97 19.54 14.91 -5.17
C ASP A 97 18.36 14.72 -4.20
N LEU A 98 17.28 15.48 -4.37
CA LEU A 98 16.07 15.37 -3.57
C LEU A 98 15.05 14.44 -4.26
N PRO A 99 14.82 13.21 -3.78
CA PRO A 99 13.86 12.32 -4.41
C PRO A 99 12.44 12.78 -4.10
N LEU A 100 11.62 12.81 -5.16
CA LEU A 100 10.21 13.16 -5.13
C LEU A 100 9.40 11.95 -5.60
N PHE A 101 8.42 11.54 -4.80
CA PHE A 101 7.37 10.63 -5.24
C PHE A 101 6.18 11.45 -5.72
N LEU A 102 6.03 11.51 -7.05
CA LEU A 102 5.00 12.31 -7.72
C LEU A 102 3.80 11.42 -8.05
N ILE A 103 2.60 11.88 -7.72
CA ILE A 103 1.36 11.12 -7.83
C ILE A 103 0.30 11.96 -8.55
N ASN A 104 -0.41 11.32 -9.47
CA ASN A 104 -1.73 11.76 -9.92
C ASN A 104 -2.78 10.81 -9.33
N PRO A 105 -3.53 11.24 -8.30
CA PRO A 105 -4.42 10.38 -7.54
C PRO A 105 -5.72 10.07 -8.29
N TRP A 106 -6.11 10.92 -9.24
CA TRP A 106 -7.38 10.85 -9.95
C TRP A 106 -7.19 11.21 -11.42
N CYS A 107 -6.80 10.23 -12.23
CA CYS A 107 -6.54 10.48 -13.65
C CYS A 107 -7.82 10.93 -14.36
N GLU A 108 -8.94 10.23 -14.14
CA GLU A 108 -10.18 10.43 -14.90
C GLU A 108 -11.23 11.24 -14.16
N GLY A 109 -10.87 11.78 -12.98
CA GLY A 109 -11.78 12.48 -12.10
C GLY A 109 -11.15 13.73 -11.49
N ALA A 110 -11.98 14.72 -11.18
CA ALA A 110 -11.56 15.88 -10.39
C ALA A 110 -12.72 16.35 -9.48
N PRO A 111 -12.46 16.58 -8.18
CA PRO A 111 -13.44 17.24 -7.34
C PRO A 111 -13.62 18.69 -7.79
N LEU A 112 -14.84 19.16 -7.67
CA LEU A 112 -15.29 20.51 -7.90
C LEU A 112 -15.81 21.09 -6.59
N LEU A 113 -15.38 22.29 -6.27
CA LEU A 113 -15.83 23.05 -5.11
C LEU A 113 -16.67 24.25 -5.55
N PRO A 114 -17.66 24.68 -4.76
CA PRO A 114 -18.41 25.91 -5.01
C PRO A 114 -17.47 27.12 -5.07
N ASP A 115 -17.73 28.01 -6.03
CA ASP A 115 -17.04 29.29 -6.18
C ASP A 115 -18.05 30.37 -6.60
N GLY A 116 -18.60 31.09 -5.62
CA GLY A 116 -19.74 31.97 -5.81
C GLY A 116 -20.97 31.21 -6.30
N ASP A 117 -21.52 31.62 -7.46
CA ASP A 117 -22.64 30.94 -8.13
C ASP A 117 -22.19 29.78 -9.06
N GLY A 118 -20.88 29.52 -9.13
CA GLY A 118 -20.27 28.55 -10.03
C GLY A 118 -19.48 27.46 -9.31
N TRP A 119 -18.58 26.84 -10.07
CA TRP A 119 -17.71 25.76 -9.61
C TRP A 119 -16.26 26.09 -9.93
N ARG A 120 -15.32 25.50 -9.20
CA ARG A 120 -13.89 25.47 -9.55
C ARG A 120 -13.31 24.10 -9.29
N VAL A 121 -12.18 23.76 -9.92
CA VAL A 121 -11.46 22.53 -9.61
C VAL A 121 -10.85 22.63 -8.21
N GLY A 122 -11.19 21.69 -7.35
CA GLY A 122 -10.84 21.69 -5.92
C GLY A 122 -9.85 20.61 -5.51
N THR A 123 -9.10 20.04 -6.46
CA THR A 123 -8.20 18.91 -6.18
C THR A 123 -7.15 19.26 -5.14
N MET A 124 -6.51 20.43 -5.26
CA MET A 124 -5.43 20.80 -4.35
C MET A 124 -5.95 21.15 -2.96
N ASP A 125 -7.10 21.82 -2.86
CA ASP A 125 -7.76 22.12 -1.58
C ASP A 125 -7.94 20.86 -0.72
N HIS A 126 -8.34 19.75 -1.36
CA HIS A 126 -8.48 18.48 -0.69
C HIS A 126 -7.19 18.01 0.00
N PHE A 127 -6.03 18.19 -0.65
CA PHE A 127 -4.74 17.77 -0.08
C PHE A 127 -4.17 18.79 0.90
N GLU A 128 -4.53 20.07 0.79
CA GLU A 128 -4.23 21.09 1.80
C GLU A 128 -4.93 20.78 3.13
N GLU A 129 -6.15 20.24 3.10
CA GLU A 129 -6.84 19.77 4.31
C GLU A 129 -6.10 18.62 5.03
N PHE A 130 -5.28 17.85 4.30
CA PHE A 130 -4.37 16.85 4.89
C PHE A 130 -3.04 17.45 5.39
N GLY A 131 -2.84 18.76 5.29
CA GLY A 131 -1.63 19.45 5.73
C GLY A 131 -0.51 19.49 4.68
N MET A 132 -0.82 19.24 3.40
CA MET A 132 0.10 19.53 2.30
C MET A 132 0.09 21.03 1.97
N VAL A 133 1.13 21.52 1.30
CA VAL A 133 1.29 22.94 0.95
C VAL A 133 1.37 23.15 -0.57
N THR A 134 0.77 24.21 -1.09
CA THR A 134 0.82 24.56 -2.52
C THR A 134 1.59 25.87 -2.79
N ASP A 135 1.93 26.63 -1.74
CA ASP A 135 2.47 27.99 -1.78
C ASP A 135 3.97 28.09 -1.48
N PHE A 136 4.78 27.12 -1.93
CA PHE A 136 6.21 27.03 -1.56
C PHE A 136 7.14 27.95 -2.36
N VAL A 137 6.72 28.52 -3.50
CA VAL A 137 7.59 29.40 -4.34
C VAL A 137 7.73 30.81 -3.75
N ASP A 138 6.83 31.24 -2.86
CA ASP A 138 6.88 32.57 -2.23
C ASP A 138 7.84 32.65 -1.02
N ARG A 139 8.53 31.56 -0.69
CA ARG A 139 9.46 31.48 0.45
C ARG A 139 10.90 31.58 -0.07
N SER A 140 11.65 32.53 0.48
CA SER A 140 12.92 33.09 -0.01
C SER A 140 13.95 32.10 -0.58
N ASP A 141 14.69 32.54 -1.60
CA ASP A 141 15.68 31.83 -2.44
C ASP A 141 16.78 31.00 -1.73
N ASP A 142 16.91 31.05 -0.40
CA ASP A 142 17.96 30.37 0.36
C ASP A 142 17.48 29.14 1.16
N GLU A 143 16.18 28.89 1.27
CA GLU A 143 15.66 27.73 2.01
C GLU A 143 15.48 26.51 1.09
N LEU A 144 16.09 25.37 1.45
CA LEU A 144 15.92 24.13 0.70
C LEU A 144 14.47 23.65 0.86
N ILE A 145 13.86 23.18 -0.24
CA ILE A 145 12.47 22.64 -0.27
C ILE A 145 12.19 21.69 0.90
N ARG A 146 13.17 20.86 1.27
CA ARG A 146 13.06 19.88 2.36
C ARG A 146 12.81 20.49 3.75
N ASP A 147 13.25 21.73 3.96
CA ASP A 147 13.17 22.42 5.25
C ASP A 147 11.84 23.17 5.40
N ILE A 148 11.14 23.42 4.28
CA ILE A 148 9.89 24.19 4.20
C ILE A 148 8.66 23.28 4.21
N VAL A 149 8.75 22.10 3.58
CA VAL A 149 7.59 21.21 3.40
C VAL A 149 7.35 20.40 4.69
N PRO A 150 6.17 20.53 5.33
CA PRO A 150 5.89 19.89 6.61
C PRO A 150 5.75 18.37 6.48
N LEU A 151 5.86 17.68 7.63
CA LEU A 151 5.43 16.29 7.74
C LEU A 151 3.90 16.25 7.64
N THR A 152 3.38 15.48 6.67
CA THR A 152 1.95 15.36 6.43
C THR A 152 1.35 14.34 7.41
N PRO A 153 0.43 14.74 8.32
CA PRO A 153 -0.15 13.82 9.29
C PRO A 153 -0.82 12.61 8.64
N GLY A 154 -0.55 11.41 9.16
CA GLY A 154 -1.10 10.16 8.63
C GLY A 154 -0.48 9.69 7.32
N MET A 155 0.51 10.41 6.77
CA MET A 155 1.22 9.99 5.57
C MET A 155 2.47 9.17 5.91
N THR A 156 2.59 7.97 5.35
CA THR A 156 3.75 7.08 5.53
C THR A 156 4.25 6.61 4.18
N ALA A 157 5.58 6.58 4.00
CA ALA A 157 6.21 5.99 2.84
C ALA A 157 6.95 4.70 3.21
N MET A 158 6.95 3.72 2.31
CA MET A 158 7.61 2.43 2.49
C MET A 158 8.42 2.07 1.25
N LEU A 159 9.74 2.06 1.36
CA LEU A 159 10.63 1.52 0.34
C LEU A 159 10.86 0.02 0.59
N ARG A 160 10.55 -0.79 -0.42
CA ARG A 160 10.90 -2.21 -0.54
C ARG A 160 11.96 -2.39 -1.63
N HIS A 161 12.38 -3.65 -1.86
CA HIS A 161 13.44 -3.95 -2.82
C HIS A 161 13.14 -3.45 -4.24
N ASP A 162 11.90 -3.58 -4.70
CA ASP A 162 11.48 -3.31 -6.08
C ASP A 162 10.29 -2.35 -6.17
N ARG A 163 9.86 -1.78 -5.03
CA ARG A 163 8.65 -0.97 -4.94
C ARG A 163 8.77 0.11 -3.88
N LEU A 164 8.19 1.26 -4.18
CA LEU A 164 7.95 2.34 -3.24
C LEU A 164 6.44 2.54 -3.13
N SER A 165 5.92 2.47 -1.91
CA SER A 165 4.51 2.72 -1.61
C SER A 165 4.37 3.94 -0.69
N VAL A 166 3.29 4.70 -0.88
CA VAL A 166 2.91 5.84 -0.04
C VAL A 166 1.47 5.67 0.35
N ASP A 167 1.22 5.80 1.64
CA ASP A 167 -0.09 5.65 2.25
C ASP A 167 -0.47 6.93 2.96
N LEU A 168 -1.73 7.32 2.83
CA LEU A 168 -2.32 8.45 3.53
C LEU A 168 -3.54 7.96 4.30
N ASP A 169 -3.40 7.90 5.63
CA ASP A 169 -4.51 7.59 6.52
C ASP A 169 -5.57 8.67 6.41
N ASN A 170 -6.80 8.26 6.16
CA ASN A 170 -7.93 9.18 6.03
C ASN A 170 -8.65 9.32 7.38
N PRO A 171 -8.64 10.51 8.01
CA PRO A 171 -9.30 10.73 9.30
C PRO A 171 -10.83 10.71 9.20
N PHE A 172 -11.39 10.80 7.99
CA PHE A 172 -12.83 10.87 7.73
C PHE A 172 -13.49 9.51 7.52
N SER A 173 -12.86 8.41 7.97
CA SER A 173 -13.40 7.03 7.86
C SER A 173 -13.67 6.56 6.42
N LEU A 174 -13.11 7.24 5.43
CA LEU A 174 -13.04 6.76 4.04
C LEU A 174 -11.85 5.78 3.92
N PRO A 175 -11.84 4.89 2.90
CA PRO A 175 -10.66 4.08 2.62
C PRO A 175 -9.43 4.99 2.49
N GLY A 176 -8.37 4.69 3.24
CA GLY A 176 -7.09 5.40 3.12
C GLY A 176 -6.57 5.32 1.69
N TYR A 177 -5.82 6.34 1.27
CA TYR A 177 -5.20 6.32 -0.05
C TYR A 177 -3.91 5.51 0.00
N SER A 178 -3.69 4.68 -1.02
CA SER A 178 -2.44 3.92 -1.17
C SER A 178 -2.00 3.99 -2.62
N TRP A 179 -0.80 4.52 -2.85
CA TRP A 179 -0.18 4.67 -4.15
C TRP A 179 1.16 3.97 -4.18
N HIS A 180 1.59 3.49 -5.33
CA HIS A 180 2.86 2.81 -5.45
C HIS A 180 3.48 2.91 -6.84
N CYS A 181 4.79 2.81 -6.91
CA CYS A 181 5.50 2.65 -8.18
C CYS A 181 6.62 1.62 -8.04
N GLY A 182 7.09 1.10 -9.18
CA GLY A 182 8.32 0.32 -9.21
C GLY A 182 9.50 1.15 -8.70
N ALA A 183 10.39 0.52 -7.94
CA ALA A 183 11.61 1.12 -7.40
C ALA A 183 12.81 0.29 -7.87
N ASP A 184 13.28 0.54 -9.09
CA ASP A 184 14.50 -0.08 -9.61
C ASP A 184 15.71 0.35 -8.75
N PRO A 185 16.42 -0.58 -8.06
CA PRO A 185 17.59 -0.25 -7.26
C PRO A 185 18.72 0.42 -8.04
N ALA A 186 18.76 0.25 -9.37
CA ALA A 186 19.71 0.90 -10.24
C ALA A 186 19.31 2.34 -10.63
N ALA A 187 18.09 2.78 -10.34
CA ALA A 187 17.67 4.16 -10.58
C ALA A 187 18.32 5.12 -9.57
N PRO A 188 18.89 6.27 -10.00
CA PRO A 188 19.51 7.24 -9.11
C PRO A 188 18.62 7.71 -7.96
N ALA A 189 17.34 7.98 -8.24
CA ALA A 189 16.37 8.38 -7.23
C ALA A 189 16.19 7.30 -6.15
N VAL A 190 16.11 6.03 -6.54
CA VAL A 190 15.90 4.91 -5.60
C VAL A 190 17.13 4.68 -4.73
N ARG A 191 18.35 4.80 -5.28
CA ARG A 191 19.57 4.76 -4.46
C ARG A 191 19.58 5.87 -3.42
N ARG A 192 19.13 7.06 -3.78
CA ARG A 192 19.08 8.19 -2.85
C ARG A 192 18.11 7.91 -1.70
N LEU A 193 16.95 7.32 -1.99
CA LEU A 193 15.98 6.92 -0.96
C LEU A 193 16.59 6.06 0.14
N GLN A 194 17.52 5.16 -0.18
CA GLN A 194 18.20 4.27 0.78
C GLN A 194 19.01 5.01 1.86
N SER A 195 19.30 6.30 1.64
CA SER A 195 20.13 7.14 2.51
C SER A 195 19.37 8.23 3.25
N ILE A 196 18.04 8.24 3.15
CA ILE A 196 17.17 9.25 3.79
C ILE A 196 16.07 8.58 4.60
N ASP A 197 15.53 9.32 5.56
CA ASP A 197 14.47 8.93 6.48
C ASP A 197 13.14 9.63 6.20
N ARG A 198 13.14 10.56 5.23
CA ARG A 198 11.97 11.33 4.81
C ARG A 198 11.89 11.39 3.30
N LEU A 199 10.69 11.23 2.77
CA LEU A 199 10.40 11.30 1.35
C LEU A 199 9.52 12.51 1.06
N LEU A 200 9.92 13.31 0.06
CA LEU A 200 9.08 14.37 -0.49
C LEU A 200 7.99 13.73 -1.38
N ILE A 201 6.75 14.13 -1.14
CA ILE A 201 5.56 13.68 -1.86
C ILE A 201 4.97 14.86 -2.62
N GLY A 202 4.71 14.66 -3.91
CA GLY A 202 4.02 15.64 -4.74
C GLY A 202 2.73 15.05 -5.27
N VAL A 203 1.62 15.77 -5.07
CA VAL A 203 0.32 15.40 -5.61
C VAL A 203 -0.08 16.41 -6.67
N THR A 204 -0.44 15.93 -7.86
CA THR A 204 -0.82 16.79 -8.99
C THR A 204 -1.75 16.06 -9.94
N THR A 205 -2.68 16.79 -10.55
CA THR A 205 -3.54 16.26 -11.62
C THR A 205 -3.15 16.80 -13.00
N VAL A 206 -2.34 17.88 -13.07
CA VAL A 206 -1.89 18.46 -14.35
C VAL A 206 -0.74 17.69 -15.01
N LEU A 207 -0.02 16.86 -14.26
CA LEU A 207 1.02 15.96 -14.78
C LEU A 207 0.58 14.50 -14.68
N LEU A 208 1.12 13.65 -15.55
CA LEU A 208 0.96 12.21 -15.47
C LEU A 208 2.31 11.55 -15.13
N PRO A 209 2.49 11.11 -13.87
CA PRO A 209 3.69 10.40 -13.46
C PRO A 209 4.00 9.22 -14.39
N GLY A 210 5.29 9.04 -14.70
CA GLY A 210 5.77 8.00 -15.63
C GLY A 210 5.58 8.29 -17.12
N SER A 211 4.95 9.40 -17.53
CA SER A 211 4.80 9.75 -18.95
C SER A 211 5.94 10.61 -19.52
N GLY A 212 7.05 10.76 -18.79
CA GLY A 212 8.21 11.56 -19.20
C GLY A 212 8.09 13.06 -18.95
N ALA A 213 7.30 13.49 -17.94
CA ALA A 213 7.24 14.89 -17.55
C ALA A 213 8.64 15.41 -17.14
N SER A 214 9.01 16.60 -17.61
CA SER A 214 10.31 17.20 -17.31
C SER A 214 10.32 17.85 -15.92
N GLY A 215 11.51 18.07 -15.36
CA GLY A 215 11.65 18.88 -14.14
C GLY A 215 11.10 20.30 -14.32
N GLU A 216 11.27 20.91 -15.49
CA GLU A 216 10.75 22.25 -15.81
C GLU A 216 9.22 22.30 -15.81
N GLU A 217 8.56 21.28 -16.38
CA GLU A 217 7.10 21.15 -16.33
C GLU A 217 6.59 21.02 -14.89
N LEU A 218 7.31 20.24 -14.08
CA LEU A 218 7.03 20.13 -12.65
C LEU A 218 7.17 21.48 -11.94
N PHE A 219 8.30 22.17 -12.10
CA PHE A 219 8.53 23.49 -11.48
C PHE A 219 7.52 24.55 -11.94
N THR A 220 7.05 24.46 -13.19
CA THR A 220 5.98 25.33 -13.71
C THR A 220 4.64 25.02 -13.04
N ALA A 221 4.25 23.75 -12.96
CA ALA A 221 3.02 23.33 -12.26
C ALA A 221 3.06 23.74 -10.78
N MET A 222 4.22 23.54 -10.17
CA MET A 222 4.58 23.99 -8.83
C MET A 222 4.35 25.49 -8.64
N SER A 223 4.94 26.34 -9.48
CA SER A 223 4.79 27.81 -9.42
C SER A 223 3.35 28.29 -9.61
N ASN A 224 2.55 27.50 -10.34
CA ASN A 224 1.13 27.77 -10.57
C ASN A 224 0.22 27.19 -9.46
N ARG A 225 0.78 26.71 -8.34
CA ARG A 225 0.04 26.06 -7.24
C ARG A 225 -0.79 24.85 -7.69
N GLN A 226 -0.30 24.12 -8.69
CA GLN A 226 -0.95 22.92 -9.26
C GLN A 226 -0.30 21.62 -8.76
N VAL A 227 0.53 21.74 -7.73
CA VAL A 227 1.18 20.63 -7.02
C VAL A 227 1.06 20.90 -5.53
N ALA A 228 0.46 19.97 -4.80
CA ALA A 228 0.50 19.95 -3.35
C ALA A 228 1.72 19.14 -2.90
N LEU A 229 2.53 19.70 -2.01
CA LEU A 229 3.72 19.08 -1.47
C LEU A 229 3.54 18.69 0.00
N GLY A 230 4.04 17.53 0.34
CA GLY A 230 4.07 17.01 1.71
C GLY A 230 5.34 16.19 1.91
N THR A 231 5.66 15.87 3.16
CA THR A 231 6.68 14.87 3.45
C THR A 231 6.07 13.71 4.23
N ALA A 232 6.61 12.52 4.01
CA ALA A 232 6.27 11.32 4.75
C ALA A 232 7.53 10.74 5.40
N GLU A 233 7.38 10.12 6.57
CA GLU A 233 8.45 9.27 7.11
C GLU A 233 8.69 8.11 6.14
N LEU A 234 9.93 7.94 5.71
CA LEU A 234 10.34 6.87 4.83
C LEU A 234 10.82 5.69 5.66
N LEU A 235 9.97 4.68 5.71
CA LEU A 235 10.30 3.41 6.29
C LEU A 235 11.01 2.55 5.23
N HIS A 236 12.14 1.97 5.62
CA HIS A 236 12.80 0.95 4.83
C HIS A 236 12.25 -0.39 5.29
N ALA A 237 11.37 -0.98 4.49
CA ALA A 237 11.03 -2.38 4.67
C ALA A 237 12.28 -3.15 4.25
N PRO A 238 12.96 -3.84 5.18
CA PRO A 238 13.92 -4.82 4.74
C PRO A 238 13.14 -5.91 4.00
N PRO A 239 13.72 -6.58 2.99
CA PRO A 239 13.04 -7.60 2.17
C PRO A 239 12.36 -8.69 3.00
N VAL A 240 12.80 -8.83 4.25
CA VAL A 240 12.12 -9.45 5.39
C VAL A 240 12.22 -8.42 6.51
N GLN A 241 11.16 -8.02 7.21
CA GLN A 241 11.34 -7.22 8.43
C GLN A 241 12.27 -8.00 9.37
N VAL A 242 13.51 -7.53 9.52
CA VAL A 242 14.61 -8.25 10.16
C VAL A 242 14.13 -8.78 11.49
N LEU A 243 14.21 -10.10 11.66
CA LEU A 243 13.94 -10.73 12.95
C LEU A 243 15.06 -10.26 13.90
N ARG A 244 14.77 -9.22 14.71
CA ARG A 244 15.74 -8.57 15.60
C ARG A 244 16.41 -9.60 16.52
N GLU A 245 17.67 -9.36 16.85
CA GLU A 245 18.45 -10.25 17.73
C GLU A 245 17.90 -10.30 19.17
N ASP A 246 17.12 -9.29 19.58
CA ASP A 246 16.70 -9.06 20.97
C ASP A 246 15.58 -9.99 21.46
N ASP A 247 14.99 -10.79 20.57
CA ASP A 247 13.76 -11.56 20.84
C ASP A 247 13.98 -12.99 21.36
N MET A 248 15.18 -13.51 21.12
CA MET A 248 15.67 -14.78 21.61
C MET A 248 17.19 -14.71 21.49
N LEU A 249 17.92 -15.06 22.56
CA LEU A 249 19.39 -15.06 22.53
C LEU A 249 19.86 -15.72 21.24
N LYS A 250 20.73 -15.02 20.50
CA LYS A 250 21.20 -15.39 19.16
C LYS A 250 21.68 -16.83 19.09
N GLU A 251 22.31 -17.30 20.17
CA GLU A 251 22.82 -18.65 20.37
C GLU A 251 21.69 -19.68 20.47
N ILE A 252 20.62 -19.37 21.20
CA ILE A 252 19.44 -20.24 21.32
C ILE A 252 18.73 -20.34 19.97
N ARG A 253 18.61 -19.22 19.24
CA ARG A 253 18.01 -19.19 17.90
C ARG A 253 18.79 -20.06 16.91
N ALA A 254 20.11 -19.86 16.86
CA ALA A 254 20.98 -20.62 15.96
C ALA A 254 20.94 -22.13 16.30
N GLY A 255 21.06 -22.47 17.59
CA GLY A 255 20.99 -23.86 18.06
C GLY A 255 19.66 -24.53 17.76
N LEU A 256 18.54 -23.82 17.91
CA LEU A 256 17.21 -24.35 17.58
C LEU A 256 17.06 -24.59 16.07
N LEU A 257 17.53 -23.67 15.22
CA LEU A 257 17.53 -23.87 13.76
C LEU A 257 18.40 -25.06 13.35
N ASP A 258 19.50 -25.32 14.05
CA ASP A 258 20.34 -26.50 13.79
C ASP A 258 19.67 -27.82 14.21
N VAL A 259 18.94 -27.82 15.35
CA VAL A 259 18.12 -28.96 15.76
C VAL A 259 17.01 -29.23 14.74
N LEU A 260 16.31 -28.18 14.31
CA LEU A 260 15.27 -28.27 13.30
C LEU A 260 15.82 -28.76 11.96
N GLY A 261 17.00 -28.27 11.54
CA GLY A 261 17.69 -28.72 10.34
C GLY A 261 18.05 -30.21 10.36
N THR A 262 18.29 -30.78 11.55
CA THR A 262 18.48 -32.23 11.70
C THR A 262 17.18 -32.98 11.42
N GLY A 263 16.04 -32.50 11.93
CA GLY A 263 14.73 -33.06 11.61
C GLY A 263 14.33 -32.94 10.13
N VAL A 264 14.74 -31.87 9.46
CA VAL A 264 14.56 -31.71 8.00
C VAL A 264 15.44 -32.71 7.25
N ARG A 265 16.69 -32.91 7.69
CA ARG A 265 17.62 -33.89 7.10
C ARG A 265 17.05 -35.30 7.09
N ASP A 266 16.42 -35.71 8.19
CA ASP A 266 15.82 -37.04 8.30
C ASP A 266 14.66 -37.26 7.31
N ARG A 267 14.00 -36.18 6.85
CA ARG A 267 12.89 -36.23 5.89
C ARG A 267 13.32 -36.04 4.42
N THR A 268 14.28 -35.17 4.17
CA THR A 268 14.59 -34.63 2.84
C THR A 268 16.00 -34.96 2.33
N GLY A 269 16.86 -35.52 3.19
CA GLY A 269 18.27 -35.78 2.89
C GLY A 269 19.21 -34.62 3.24
N THR A 270 20.53 -34.86 3.07
CA THR A 270 21.58 -33.98 3.64
C THR A 270 21.78 -32.67 2.88
N GLU A 271 21.67 -32.68 1.55
CA GLU A 271 21.92 -31.49 0.73
C GLU A 271 20.77 -30.47 0.85
N SER A 272 19.52 -30.93 0.72
CA SER A 272 18.33 -30.09 0.93
C SER A 272 18.34 -29.46 2.33
N ALA A 273 18.53 -30.27 3.37
CA ALA A 273 18.54 -29.76 4.74
C ALA A 273 19.58 -28.66 5.00
N THR A 274 20.75 -28.74 4.36
CA THR A 274 21.80 -27.70 4.49
C THR A 274 21.35 -26.38 3.87
N ARG A 275 20.78 -26.41 2.65
CA ARG A 275 20.27 -25.21 1.97
C ARG A 275 19.07 -24.61 2.69
N VAL A 276 18.12 -25.46 3.10
CA VAL A 276 16.91 -25.06 3.85
C VAL A 276 17.30 -24.38 5.16
N THR A 277 18.20 -24.98 5.94
CA THR A 277 18.66 -24.41 7.22
C THR A 277 19.40 -23.09 7.00
N ALA A 278 20.27 -23.02 5.99
CA ALA A 278 21.00 -21.79 5.66
C ALA A 278 20.04 -20.66 5.25
N ALA A 279 19.03 -20.96 4.44
CA ALA A 279 18.02 -19.99 4.04
C ALA A 279 17.16 -19.52 5.21
N ALA A 280 16.72 -20.43 6.08
CA ALA A 280 15.99 -20.08 7.29
C ALA A 280 16.82 -19.18 8.22
N LYS A 281 18.12 -19.48 8.40
CA LYS A 281 19.05 -18.64 9.17
C LYS A 281 19.21 -17.25 8.55
N ALA A 282 19.41 -17.18 7.23
CA ALA A 282 19.56 -15.92 6.51
C ALA A 282 18.30 -15.05 6.64
N ALA A 283 17.11 -15.64 6.47
CA ALA A 283 15.83 -14.96 6.66
C ALA A 283 15.64 -14.49 8.11
N CYS A 284 16.09 -15.29 9.09
CA CYS A 284 16.16 -14.88 10.51
C CYS A 284 17.12 -13.72 10.79
N THR A 285 17.96 -13.35 9.84
CA THR A 285 18.83 -12.16 9.92
C THR A 285 18.43 -11.07 8.93
N GLY A 286 17.26 -11.19 8.28
CA GLY A 286 16.72 -10.18 7.36
C GLY A 286 17.08 -10.40 5.88
N ASP A 287 17.84 -11.43 5.54
CA ASP A 287 18.16 -11.75 4.14
C ASP A 287 17.22 -12.85 3.61
N GLY A 288 16.17 -12.43 2.89
CA GLY A 288 15.21 -13.33 2.26
C GLY A 288 15.66 -13.91 0.91
N ARG A 289 16.77 -13.45 0.32
CA ARG A 289 17.19 -13.89 -1.03
C ARG A 289 17.48 -15.39 -1.10
N PRO A 290 18.17 -16.01 -0.13
CA PRO A 290 18.38 -17.45 -0.14
C PRO A 290 17.06 -18.24 -0.08
N LEU A 291 16.06 -17.72 0.64
CA LEU A 291 14.74 -18.33 0.76
C LEU A 291 13.95 -18.25 -0.56
N ALA A 292 14.00 -17.10 -1.24
CA ALA A 292 13.41 -16.92 -2.57
C ALA A 292 14.07 -17.81 -3.65
N ALA A 293 15.35 -18.16 -3.48
CA ALA A 293 16.07 -19.05 -4.39
C ALA A 293 15.75 -20.54 -4.20
N LEU A 294 15.08 -20.94 -3.11
CA LEU A 294 14.66 -22.32 -2.89
C LEU A 294 13.49 -22.70 -3.79
N GLY A 295 13.45 -23.98 -4.19
CA GLY A 295 12.25 -24.60 -4.77
C GLY A 295 11.11 -24.66 -3.76
N THR A 296 9.88 -24.86 -4.23
CA THR A 296 8.66 -24.75 -3.40
C THR A 296 8.69 -25.61 -2.14
N GLU A 297 9.11 -26.88 -2.23
CA GLU A 297 9.18 -27.79 -1.07
C GLU A 297 10.22 -27.36 -0.04
N ASP A 298 11.47 -27.11 -0.48
CA ASP A 298 12.57 -26.62 0.37
C ASP A 298 12.19 -25.28 1.04
N ARG A 299 11.48 -24.41 0.30
CA ARG A 299 11.01 -23.12 0.81
C ARG A 299 9.95 -23.29 1.89
N GLU A 300 8.98 -24.16 1.69
CA GLU A 300 7.94 -24.46 2.69
C GLU A 300 8.56 -24.99 3.99
N GLU A 301 9.55 -25.89 3.90
CA GLU A 301 10.29 -26.39 5.06
C GLU A 301 11.07 -25.29 5.79
N ALA A 302 11.73 -24.38 5.06
CA ALA A 302 12.41 -23.24 5.67
C ALA A 302 11.43 -22.29 6.38
N LEU A 303 10.24 -22.07 5.81
CA LEU A 303 9.18 -21.26 6.43
C LEU A 303 8.62 -21.91 7.69
N LEU A 304 8.44 -23.23 7.68
CA LEU A 304 8.04 -23.99 8.86
C LEU A 304 9.07 -23.88 9.99
N MET A 305 10.38 -23.96 9.67
CA MET A 305 11.45 -23.76 10.66
C MET A 305 11.37 -22.36 11.28
N ILE A 306 11.19 -21.32 10.47
CA ILE A 306 11.02 -19.94 10.95
C ILE A 306 9.77 -19.85 11.84
N ALA A 307 8.64 -20.45 11.42
CA ALA A 307 7.42 -20.42 12.20
C ALA A 307 7.58 -21.04 13.59
N ILE A 308 8.29 -22.18 13.70
CA ILE A 308 8.58 -22.85 14.99
C ILE A 308 9.43 -21.95 15.88
N VAL A 309 10.52 -21.40 15.34
CA VAL A 309 11.45 -20.52 16.07
C VAL A 309 10.72 -19.34 16.70
N HIS A 310 9.77 -18.76 15.97
CA HIS A 310 9.00 -17.60 16.44
C HIS A 310 7.81 -17.96 17.33
N ALA A 311 7.28 -19.17 17.21
CA ALA A 311 6.17 -19.65 18.03
C ALA A 311 6.65 -20.11 19.42
N ILE A 312 7.86 -20.65 19.58
CA ILE A 312 8.34 -21.19 20.87
C ILE A 312 8.33 -20.16 22.02
N PRO A 313 8.78 -18.91 21.86
CA PRO A 313 8.74 -17.93 22.93
C PRO A 313 7.33 -17.65 23.49
N SER A 314 6.28 -17.83 22.66
CA SER A 314 4.88 -17.68 23.10
C SER A 314 4.48 -18.73 24.15
N PHE A 315 5.22 -19.84 24.26
CA PHE A 315 5.03 -20.88 25.28
C PHE A 315 5.61 -20.49 26.66
N THR A 316 6.70 -19.72 26.67
CA THR A 316 7.52 -19.51 27.88
C THR A 316 7.03 -18.42 28.83
N ALA A 317 6.02 -17.63 28.44
CA ALA A 317 5.61 -16.47 29.23
C ALA A 317 4.83 -16.79 30.52
N GLY A 318 4.44 -18.05 30.76
CA GLY A 318 3.73 -18.48 31.99
C GLY A 318 2.40 -17.74 32.25
N LYS A 319 1.96 -16.94 31.29
CA LYS A 319 0.72 -16.19 31.25
C LYS A 319 -0.10 -16.79 30.12
N ASP A 320 -1.39 -16.99 30.36
CA ASP A 320 -2.39 -17.19 29.32
C ASP A 320 -2.47 -15.92 28.46
N ASP A 321 -1.40 -15.62 27.71
CA ASP A 321 -1.31 -14.51 26.79
C ASP A 321 -1.25 -15.08 25.37
N PRO A 322 -2.42 -15.36 24.76
CA PRO A 322 -2.51 -16.14 23.54
C PRO A 322 -2.05 -15.37 22.28
N GLY A 323 -1.62 -14.11 22.39
CA GLY A 323 -1.54 -13.21 21.24
C GLY A 323 -0.21 -13.11 20.50
N GLU A 324 0.86 -13.75 20.98
CA GLU A 324 2.23 -13.48 20.52
C GLU A 324 2.81 -14.53 19.56
N GLY A 325 1.96 -15.37 18.98
CA GLY A 325 2.36 -16.45 18.07
C GLY A 325 2.80 -16.01 16.67
N THR A 326 2.98 -16.99 15.79
CA THR A 326 3.23 -16.81 14.35
C THR A 326 1.91 -16.83 13.59
N HIS A 327 1.65 -15.82 12.76
CA HIS A 327 0.49 -15.77 11.87
C HIS A 327 0.94 -16.13 10.45
N VAL A 328 0.35 -17.15 9.85
CA VAL A 328 0.68 -17.67 8.52
C VAL A 328 -0.48 -17.36 7.59
N MET A 329 -0.23 -16.49 6.62
CA MET A 329 -1.19 -16.02 5.63
C MET A 329 -0.94 -16.70 4.31
N THR A 330 -1.95 -17.33 3.72
CA THR A 330 -1.83 -18.00 2.42
C THR A 330 -3.18 -18.08 1.73
N ALA A 331 -3.19 -18.27 0.41
CA ALA A 331 -4.41 -18.50 -0.36
C ALA A 331 -5.13 -19.81 0.01
N ASN A 332 -4.41 -20.82 0.55
CA ASN A 332 -4.99 -22.10 0.99
C ASN A 332 -4.61 -22.42 2.45
N PRO A 333 -5.20 -21.72 3.44
CA PRO A 333 -4.78 -21.84 4.83
C PRO A 333 -5.12 -23.22 5.41
N ALA A 334 -6.22 -23.84 5.00
CA ALA A 334 -6.59 -25.19 5.44
C ALA A 334 -5.58 -26.25 4.96
N GLY A 335 -5.15 -26.16 3.69
CA GLY A 335 -4.17 -27.09 3.13
C GLY A 335 -2.79 -26.96 3.80
N LEU A 336 -2.33 -25.74 4.05
CA LEU A 336 -1.06 -25.49 4.74
C LEU A 336 -1.14 -25.90 6.22
N HIS A 337 -2.24 -25.58 6.89
CA HIS A 337 -2.51 -25.99 8.27
C HIS A 337 -2.46 -27.51 8.44
N ALA A 338 -3.10 -28.27 7.54
CA ALA A 338 -3.10 -29.73 7.57
C ALA A 338 -1.68 -30.32 7.38
N ARG A 339 -0.85 -29.70 6.53
CA ARG A 339 0.54 -30.13 6.31
C ARG A 339 1.45 -29.79 7.49
N TRP A 340 1.32 -28.59 8.06
CA TRP A 340 2.23 -28.12 9.10
C TRP A 340 1.92 -28.66 10.49
N THR A 341 0.65 -28.91 10.81
CA THR A 341 0.22 -29.35 12.15
C THR A 341 0.97 -30.59 12.66
N PRO A 342 1.15 -31.68 11.87
CA PRO A 342 1.93 -32.84 12.29
C PRO A 342 3.39 -32.52 12.66
N HIS A 343 3.99 -31.50 12.02
CA HIS A 343 5.36 -31.09 12.28
C HIS A 343 5.48 -30.13 13.47
N LEU A 344 4.41 -29.40 13.79
CA LEU A 344 4.33 -28.50 14.95
C LEU A 344 4.02 -29.24 16.26
N ALA A 345 3.30 -30.37 16.18
CA ALA A 345 2.88 -31.14 17.35
C ALA A 345 4.02 -31.66 18.26
N PRO A 346 5.17 -32.17 17.75
CA PRO A 346 6.30 -32.59 18.59
C PRO A 346 6.86 -31.47 19.47
N TRP A 347 6.67 -30.22 19.05
CA TRP A 347 7.11 -29.02 19.76
C TRP A 347 6.05 -28.47 20.74
N LYS A 348 4.92 -29.17 20.88
CA LYS A 348 3.76 -28.75 21.69
C LYS A 348 3.22 -27.37 21.28
N LEU A 349 3.38 -27.02 20.01
CA LEU A 349 2.85 -25.78 19.45
C LEU A 349 1.41 -26.02 19.00
N ALA A 350 0.46 -25.34 19.65
CA ALA A 350 -0.93 -25.34 19.23
C ALA A 350 -1.07 -24.60 17.89
N THR A 351 -1.98 -25.10 17.05
CA THR A 351 -2.31 -24.51 15.75
C THR A 351 -3.77 -24.12 15.68
N GLY A 352 -4.08 -22.96 15.11
CA GLY A 352 -5.45 -22.48 14.90
C GLY A 352 -5.67 -22.10 13.44
N LEU A 353 -6.89 -22.30 12.94
CA LEU A 353 -7.29 -21.93 11.58
C LEU A 353 -8.43 -20.91 11.69
N LEU A 354 -8.27 -19.74 11.08
CA LEU A 354 -9.29 -18.70 11.09
C LEU A 354 -10.53 -19.14 10.29
N ALA A 355 -11.71 -18.81 10.82
CA ALA A 355 -12.96 -19.04 10.13
C ALA A 355 -13.08 -18.15 8.87
N ALA A 356 -13.76 -18.65 7.83
CA ALA A 356 -14.00 -17.90 6.57
C ALA A 356 -14.82 -16.62 6.79
N THR A 357 -15.69 -16.65 7.80
CA THR A 357 -16.48 -15.51 8.26
C THR A 357 -16.32 -15.46 9.76
N PRO A 358 -15.75 -14.37 10.32
CA PRO A 358 -15.72 -14.23 11.76
C PRO A 358 -17.17 -14.05 12.24
N ASP A 359 -17.56 -14.83 13.26
CA ASP A 359 -18.87 -14.67 13.88
C ASP A 359 -19.04 -13.20 14.32
N ALA A 360 -20.24 -12.66 14.15
CA ALA A 360 -20.57 -11.27 14.50
C ALA A 360 -20.52 -10.98 16.03
N THR A 361 -19.92 -11.88 16.81
CA THR A 361 -19.73 -11.74 18.24
C THR A 361 -18.50 -10.88 18.54
N ASP A 362 -18.56 -10.05 19.59
CA ASP A 362 -17.42 -9.28 20.10
C ASP A 362 -16.27 -10.12 20.71
N ALA A 363 -16.34 -11.45 20.60
CA ALA A 363 -15.35 -12.37 21.13
C ALA A 363 -14.22 -12.60 20.10
N PRO A 364 -12.93 -12.58 20.53
CA PRO A 364 -11.82 -12.89 19.63
C PRO A 364 -11.92 -14.35 19.16
N ASP A 365 -11.64 -14.57 17.87
CA ASP A 365 -11.65 -15.91 17.25
C ASP A 365 -10.76 -16.87 18.07
N PRO A 366 -11.29 -18.05 18.48
CA PRO A 366 -10.55 -19.00 19.31
C PRO A 366 -9.24 -19.49 18.67
N ALA A 367 -9.09 -19.40 17.34
CA ALA A 367 -7.85 -19.72 16.64
C ALA A 367 -6.68 -18.86 17.12
N TYR A 368 -6.92 -17.61 17.56
CA TYR A 368 -5.89 -16.76 18.16
C TYR A 368 -5.37 -17.26 19.51
N ARG A 369 -5.88 -18.38 20.05
CA ARG A 369 -5.28 -19.04 21.22
C ARG A 369 -4.10 -19.95 20.88
N ALA A 370 -3.86 -20.18 19.60
CA ALA A 370 -2.79 -21.03 19.11
C ALA A 370 -1.44 -20.30 19.03
N ASN A 371 -0.35 -21.07 19.09
CA ASN A 371 1.01 -20.53 18.88
C ASN A 371 1.26 -20.23 17.39
N VAL A 372 0.59 -20.94 16.49
CA VAL A 372 0.62 -20.70 15.04
C VAL A 372 -0.81 -20.60 14.51
N VAL A 373 -1.17 -19.45 13.93
CA VAL A 373 -2.51 -19.17 13.40
C VAL A 373 -2.44 -19.12 11.88
N PHE A 374 -3.33 -19.84 11.19
CA PHE A 374 -3.41 -19.89 9.74
C PHE A 374 -4.66 -19.15 9.25
N GLY A 375 -4.55 -18.44 8.14
CA GLY A 375 -5.68 -17.77 7.48
C GLY A 375 -5.28 -17.16 6.15
N THR A 376 -6.22 -16.53 5.46
CA THR A 376 -5.93 -15.61 4.36
C THR A 376 -5.65 -14.22 4.91
N VAL A 377 -5.08 -13.36 4.07
CA VAL A 377 -4.82 -11.97 4.41
C VAL A 377 -6.13 -11.24 4.79
N GLU A 378 -7.22 -11.53 4.09
CA GLU A 378 -8.55 -10.98 4.32
C GLU A 378 -9.14 -11.48 5.64
N GLN A 379 -8.95 -12.77 5.98
CA GLN A 379 -9.37 -13.30 7.27
C GLN A 379 -8.65 -12.61 8.43
N PHE A 380 -7.33 -12.39 8.30
CA PHE A 380 -6.59 -11.60 9.28
C PHE A 380 -7.04 -10.15 9.32
N ALA A 381 -7.35 -9.52 8.18
CA ALA A 381 -7.85 -8.15 8.12
C ALA A 381 -9.22 -8.01 8.80
N ALA A 382 -10.15 -8.92 8.52
CA ALA A 382 -11.47 -8.97 9.13
C ALA A 382 -11.37 -9.18 10.65
N ALA A 383 -10.52 -10.13 11.08
CA ALA A 383 -10.24 -10.34 12.49
C ALA A 383 -9.60 -9.09 13.15
N ALA A 384 -8.69 -8.41 12.46
CA ALA A 384 -8.03 -7.18 12.93
C ALA A 384 -9.00 -5.99 13.09
N ALA A 385 -10.05 -5.94 12.29
CA ALA A 385 -11.09 -4.91 12.34
C ALA A 385 -12.00 -5.03 13.59
N GLN A 386 -12.14 -6.22 14.16
CA GLN A 386 -12.96 -6.48 15.36
C GLN A 386 -12.35 -5.93 16.68
N SER A 387 -11.41 -4.99 16.59
CA SER A 387 -10.83 -4.15 17.67
C SER A 387 -10.17 -4.84 18.88
N ARG A 388 -10.11 -6.18 18.96
CA ARG A 388 -9.52 -6.92 20.10
C ARG A 388 -8.56 -8.05 19.75
N THR A 389 -8.33 -8.30 18.47
CA THR A 389 -7.39 -9.34 18.05
C THR A 389 -5.96 -8.84 18.22
N ARG A 390 -5.19 -9.64 18.97
CA ARG A 390 -3.79 -9.34 19.29
C ARG A 390 -2.91 -9.54 18.05
N ARG A 391 -1.83 -8.76 17.98
CA ARG A 391 -0.86 -8.81 16.88
C ARG A 391 0.10 -9.96 17.15
N GLY A 392 0.21 -10.90 16.21
CA GLY A 392 1.24 -11.94 16.26
C GLY A 392 2.64 -11.32 16.23
N ARG A 393 3.64 -12.04 16.78
CA ARG A 393 5.04 -11.59 16.75
C ARG A 393 5.63 -11.60 15.34
N LEU A 394 5.13 -12.49 14.49
CA LEU A 394 5.54 -12.68 13.10
C LEU A 394 4.32 -12.91 12.21
N ALA A 395 4.26 -12.23 11.07
CA ALA A 395 3.45 -12.62 9.93
C ALA A 395 4.33 -13.28 8.86
N ILE A 396 3.91 -14.44 8.36
CA ILE A 396 4.47 -15.09 7.17
C ILE A 396 3.40 -15.04 6.10
N VAL A 397 3.64 -14.39 4.97
CA VAL A 397 2.73 -14.32 3.83
C VAL A 397 3.29 -15.21 2.73
N VAL A 398 2.55 -16.27 2.39
CA VAL A 398 2.89 -17.27 1.38
C VAL A 398 1.92 -17.11 0.21
N ASP A 399 2.43 -16.61 -0.93
CA ASP A 399 1.65 -16.40 -2.16
C ASP A 399 0.44 -15.44 -1.98
N GLY A 400 0.55 -14.48 -1.05
CA GLY A 400 -0.53 -13.55 -0.69
C GLY A 400 -0.22 -12.09 -1.02
N ASP A 401 -1.24 -11.23 -0.91
CA ASP A 401 -1.08 -9.78 -1.09
C ASP A 401 -0.17 -9.19 0.01
N ALA A 402 1.06 -8.89 -0.38
CA ALA A 402 2.09 -8.29 0.46
C ALA A 402 1.75 -6.86 0.94
N ASP A 403 0.74 -6.23 0.36
CA ASP A 403 0.40 -4.83 0.59
C ASP A 403 -0.83 -4.63 1.47
N ALA A 404 -1.47 -5.72 1.89
CA ALA A 404 -2.67 -5.60 2.67
C ALA A 404 -2.43 -4.78 3.96
N PRO A 405 -3.29 -3.78 4.26
CA PRO A 405 -3.11 -2.88 5.40
C PRO A 405 -2.91 -3.60 6.74
N VAL A 406 -3.50 -4.79 6.90
CA VAL A 406 -3.35 -5.62 8.10
C VAL A 406 -1.89 -6.00 8.39
N LEU A 407 -1.05 -6.15 7.37
CA LEU A 407 0.35 -6.53 7.51
C LEU A 407 1.19 -5.47 8.25
N ARG A 408 0.78 -4.19 8.18
CA ARG A 408 1.43 -3.08 8.89
C ARG A 408 1.31 -3.20 10.41
N ARG A 409 0.35 -4.00 10.90
CA ARG A 409 0.16 -4.23 12.33
C ARG A 409 1.25 -5.12 12.91
N TYR A 410 1.94 -5.90 12.08
CA TYR A 410 2.95 -6.84 12.53
C TYR A 410 4.30 -6.16 12.72
N ARG A 411 4.95 -6.51 13.85
CA ARG A 411 6.33 -6.08 14.11
C ARG A 411 7.35 -6.79 13.24
N ARG A 412 6.99 -7.98 12.74
CA ARG A 412 7.82 -8.81 11.86
C ARG A 412 6.94 -9.37 10.75
N LEU A 413 7.48 -9.33 9.54
CA LEU A 413 6.79 -9.70 8.32
C LEU A 413 7.80 -10.38 7.40
N LEU A 414 7.47 -11.59 6.98
CA LEU A 414 8.16 -12.35 5.96
C LEU A 414 7.18 -12.55 4.81
N VAL A 415 7.45 -11.92 3.67
CA VAL A 415 6.66 -12.07 2.44
C VAL A 415 7.47 -12.91 1.47
N ILE A 416 6.81 -13.89 0.85
CA ILE A 416 7.41 -14.85 -0.07
C ILE A 416 6.68 -14.85 -1.40
#